data_AF-A0A9D1HV27-F1
#
_entry.id   AF-A0A9D1HV27-F1
#
_cell.length_a   1.000
_cell.length_b   1.000
_cell.length_c   1.000
_cell.angle_alpha   90.00
_cell.angle_beta   90.00
_cell.angle_gamma   90.00
#
_symmetry.space_group_name_H-M   'P 1'
#
loop_
_entity.id
_entity.type
_entity.pdbx_description
1 polymer ?
#
loop_
_entity_poly.entity_id
_entity_poly.type
_entity_poly.pdbx_seq_one_letter_code
_entity_poly.pdbx_strand_id
1 'polypeptide(L)'
;MKKWKIYFIISFLCMFILPCGVKATDCDYQQLAKLKKYANNIHYDYDYVEQNGTVKFRIRFTNISKYVILQDLTTGQTYTNVNEVSIGGLDAGKTYSFIVRVSSTPVSTYTYKEYIDGTWIEREYSSVFADRCENTELKKIYVTLPSYNPYYNLPVCDGLEDYDMCFKWQKHELSKEEFESQVMEYKKKQVVEKQEKEKPEPTLLEQVILLYTQYYYIPLALIIIVCGILIYREKRNEKMSGW
;
A
#
# COMPACT_ATOMS: atom_id res chain seq x y z
N MET A 1 -70.53 -6.21 -18.43
CA MET A 1 -69.79 -5.96 -17.17
C MET A 1 -69.14 -4.59 -17.21
N LYS A 2 -69.28 -3.74 -16.17
CA LYS A 2 -68.65 -2.40 -16.15
C LYS A 2 -67.13 -2.53 -16.33
N LYS A 3 -66.52 -1.72 -17.22
CA LYS A 3 -65.09 -1.79 -17.59
C LYS A 3 -64.15 -1.87 -16.38
N TRP A 4 -64.48 -1.19 -15.29
CA TRP A 4 -63.71 -1.23 -14.05
C TRP A 4 -63.62 -2.62 -13.39
N LYS A 5 -64.68 -3.44 -13.49
CA LYS A 5 -64.66 -4.83 -12.99
C LYS A 5 -63.71 -5.72 -13.80
N ILE A 6 -63.54 -5.45 -15.10
CA ILE A 6 -62.61 -6.18 -15.97
C ILE A 6 -61.16 -5.82 -15.60
N TYR A 7 -60.85 -4.54 -15.36
CA TYR A 7 -59.51 -4.14 -14.89
C TYR A 7 -59.17 -4.72 -13.51
N PHE A 8 -60.16 -4.83 -12.62
CA PHE A 8 -59.96 -5.44 -11.30
C PHE A 8 -59.68 -6.94 -11.40
N ILE A 9 -60.38 -7.66 -12.28
CA ILE A 9 -60.15 -9.09 -12.53
C ILE A 9 -58.79 -9.32 -13.19
N ILE A 10 -58.39 -8.49 -14.17
CA ILE A 10 -57.08 -8.60 -14.82
C ILE A 10 -55.94 -8.31 -13.83
N SER A 11 -56.10 -7.32 -12.95
CA SER A 11 -55.13 -7.01 -11.88
C SER A 11 -54.99 -8.17 -10.88
N PHE A 12 -56.11 -8.76 -10.47
CA PHE A 12 -56.13 -9.92 -9.57
C PHE A 12 -55.53 -11.18 -10.22
N LEU A 13 -55.78 -11.37 -11.53
CA LEU A 13 -55.19 -12.48 -12.30
C LEU A 13 -53.67 -12.32 -12.46
N CYS A 14 -53.16 -11.09 -12.66
CA CYS A 14 -51.72 -10.82 -12.73
C CYS A 14 -50.96 -11.14 -11.43
N MET A 15 -51.62 -11.06 -10.27
CA MET A 15 -51.02 -11.41 -8.97
C MET A 15 -50.80 -12.92 -8.81
N PHE A 16 -51.55 -13.75 -9.53
CA PHE A 16 -51.40 -15.21 -9.55
C PHE A 16 -50.34 -15.72 -10.54
N ILE A 17 -49.79 -14.86 -11.41
CA ILE A 17 -48.75 -15.21 -12.40
C ILE A 17 -47.33 -14.96 -11.85
N LEU A 18 -47.21 -14.49 -10.60
CA LEU A 18 -45.90 -14.40 -9.96
C LEU A 18 -45.35 -15.82 -9.72
N PRO A 19 -44.17 -16.17 -10.27
CA PRO A 19 -43.58 -17.49 -10.07
C PRO A 19 -43.16 -17.65 -8.61
N CYS A 20 -44.05 -18.20 -7.78
CA CYS A 20 -43.71 -18.65 -6.44
C CYS A 20 -42.93 -19.97 -6.55
N GLY A 21 -41.61 -19.86 -6.45
CA GLY A 21 -40.74 -21.01 -6.25
C GLY A 21 -39.48 -20.97 -7.12
N VAL A 22 -38.62 -19.97 -6.92
CA VAL A 22 -37.20 -20.18 -7.25
C VAL A 22 -36.65 -21.18 -6.24
N LYS A 23 -36.38 -22.42 -6.68
CA LYS A 23 -35.55 -23.35 -5.92
C LYS A 23 -34.12 -22.83 -5.97
N ALA A 24 -33.80 -21.87 -5.11
CA ALA A 24 -32.42 -21.51 -4.86
C ALA A 24 -31.83 -22.61 -3.96
N THR A 25 -30.96 -23.43 -4.54
CA THR A 25 -30.19 -24.44 -3.82
C THR A 25 -29.08 -23.70 -3.08
N ASP A 26 -29.43 -23.01 -1.99
CA ASP A 26 -28.50 -22.11 -1.31
C ASP A 26 -27.52 -22.88 -0.41
N CYS A 27 -26.28 -22.39 -0.39
CA CYS A 27 -25.24 -22.79 0.55
C CYS A 27 -25.66 -22.39 1.97
N ASP A 28 -25.69 -23.35 2.91
CA ASP A 28 -26.07 -23.05 4.30
C ASP A 28 -25.09 -22.02 4.91
N TYR A 29 -25.64 -21.02 5.60
CA TYR A 29 -24.85 -19.90 6.13
C TYR A 29 -23.83 -20.36 7.17
N GLN A 30 -24.19 -21.30 8.05
CA GLN A 30 -23.26 -21.80 9.07
C GLN A 30 -22.11 -22.56 8.44
N GLN A 31 -22.38 -23.36 7.42
CA GLN A 31 -21.37 -24.06 6.63
C GLN A 31 -20.44 -23.09 5.89
N LEU A 32 -21.01 -22.07 5.24
CA LEU A 32 -20.22 -21.03 4.57
C LEU A 32 -19.32 -20.28 5.55
N ALA A 33 -19.81 -19.95 6.74
CA ALA A 33 -19.01 -19.33 7.80
C ALA A 33 -17.84 -20.23 8.24
N LYS A 34 -18.08 -21.54 8.38
CA LYS A 34 -17.05 -22.54 8.69
C LYS A 34 -16.00 -22.65 7.57
N LEU A 35 -16.42 -22.66 6.31
CA LEU A 35 -15.53 -22.68 5.15
C LEU A 35 -14.67 -21.42 5.04
N LYS A 36 -15.26 -20.25 5.28
CA LYS A 36 -14.53 -18.97 5.37
C LYS A 36 -13.48 -18.98 6.47
N LYS A 37 -13.74 -19.66 7.60
CA LYS A 37 -12.72 -19.84 8.66
C LYS A 37 -11.49 -20.59 8.15
N TYR A 38 -11.66 -21.67 7.39
CA TYR A 38 -10.51 -22.37 6.78
C TYR A 38 -9.77 -21.49 5.78
N ALA A 39 -10.47 -20.74 4.93
CA ALA A 39 -9.85 -19.81 3.98
C ALA A 39 -9.07 -18.68 4.68
N ASN A 40 -9.60 -18.16 5.80
CA ASN A 40 -8.96 -17.10 6.57
C ASN A 40 -7.71 -17.57 7.30
N ASN A 41 -7.66 -18.84 7.71
CA ASN A 41 -6.50 -19.45 8.37
C ASN A 41 -5.32 -19.72 7.41
N ILE A 42 -5.51 -19.58 6.10
CA ILE A 42 -4.40 -19.64 5.15
C ILE A 42 -3.51 -18.42 5.37
N HIS A 43 -2.26 -18.68 5.72
CA HIS A 43 -1.21 -17.69 5.84
C HIS A 43 -0.25 -17.78 4.65
N TYR A 44 0.43 -16.68 4.37
CA TYR A 44 1.49 -16.65 3.38
C TYR A 44 2.67 -15.83 3.89
N ASP A 45 3.85 -16.23 3.43
CA ASP A 45 5.09 -15.47 3.52
C ASP A 45 5.83 -15.60 2.19
N TYR A 46 6.90 -14.83 2.02
CA TYR A 46 7.74 -14.93 0.84
C TYR A 46 9.22 -14.80 1.20
N ASP A 47 10.04 -15.52 0.45
CA ASP A 47 11.49 -15.41 0.44
C ASP A 47 11.97 -15.06 -0.98
N TYR A 48 13.27 -14.82 -1.13
CA TYR A 48 13.86 -14.48 -2.41
C TYR A 48 15.27 -15.05 -2.57
N VAL A 49 15.66 -15.23 -3.84
CA VAL A 49 17.02 -15.59 -4.24
C VAL A 49 17.52 -14.50 -5.19
N GLU A 50 18.70 -13.96 -4.86
CA GLU A 50 19.41 -12.97 -5.67
C GLU A 50 20.59 -13.64 -6.38
N GLN A 51 20.58 -13.66 -7.71
CA GLN A 51 21.68 -14.19 -8.52
C GLN A 51 21.93 -13.26 -9.72
N ASN A 52 23.19 -12.85 -9.92
CA ASN A 52 23.63 -12.02 -11.03
C ASN A 52 22.78 -10.73 -11.22
N GLY A 53 22.45 -10.05 -10.12
CA GLY A 53 21.65 -8.81 -10.17
C GLY A 53 20.19 -9.02 -10.57
N THR A 54 19.69 -10.26 -10.56
CA THR A 54 18.27 -10.59 -10.74
C THR A 54 17.72 -11.23 -9.47
N VAL A 55 16.56 -10.76 -9.02
CA VAL A 55 15.85 -11.34 -7.87
C VAL A 55 14.66 -12.14 -8.34
N LYS A 56 14.53 -13.36 -7.81
CA LYS A 56 13.35 -14.20 -7.96
C LYS A 56 12.76 -14.52 -6.59
N PHE A 57 11.47 -14.30 -6.47
CA PHE A 57 10.73 -14.57 -5.24
C PHE A 57 10.09 -15.95 -5.28
N ARG A 58 9.82 -16.46 -4.08
CA ARG A 58 8.95 -17.61 -3.85
C ARG A 58 7.97 -17.27 -2.74
N ILE A 59 6.68 -17.46 -3.02
CA ILE A 59 5.61 -17.31 -2.03
C ILE A 59 5.29 -18.68 -1.46
N ARG A 60 5.26 -18.79 -0.13
CA ARG A 60 4.86 -19.99 0.59
C ARG A 60 3.51 -19.76 1.24
N PHE A 61 2.55 -20.64 0.93
CA PHE A 61 1.24 -20.69 1.57
C PHE A 61 1.18 -21.86 2.54
N THR A 62 0.67 -21.62 3.75
CA THR A 62 0.52 -22.62 4.80
C THR A 62 -0.93 -22.73 5.26
N ASN A 63 -1.25 -23.81 5.97
CA ASN A 63 -2.58 -24.12 6.53
C ASN A 63 -3.69 -24.23 5.47
N ILE A 64 -3.36 -24.73 4.28
CA ILE A 64 -4.36 -25.00 3.24
C ILE A 64 -5.08 -26.30 3.62
N SER A 65 -6.30 -26.16 4.11
CA SER A 65 -7.15 -27.28 4.49
C SER A 65 -7.69 -28.04 3.26
N LYS A 66 -7.96 -29.35 3.41
CA LYS A 66 -8.62 -30.18 2.39
C LYS A 66 -10.00 -29.66 1.93
N TYR A 67 -10.63 -28.81 2.75
CA TYR A 67 -11.95 -28.21 2.46
C TYR A 67 -11.89 -27.00 1.54
N VAL A 68 -10.69 -26.52 1.18
CA VAL A 68 -10.51 -25.37 0.30
C VAL A 68 -9.52 -25.67 -0.82
N ILE A 69 -9.65 -24.93 -1.91
CA ILE A 69 -8.76 -24.97 -3.08
C ILE A 69 -8.13 -23.59 -3.19
N LEU A 70 -6.81 -23.51 -3.21
CA LEU A 70 -6.08 -22.30 -3.57
C LEU A 70 -5.82 -22.32 -5.08
N GLN A 71 -6.29 -21.32 -5.81
CA GLN A 71 -6.01 -21.14 -7.23
C GLN A 71 -5.09 -19.93 -7.43
N ASP A 72 -4.01 -20.15 -8.17
CA ASP A 72 -3.20 -19.08 -8.75
C ASP A 72 -3.88 -18.57 -10.04
N LEU A 73 -4.24 -17.28 -10.07
CA LEU A 73 -4.89 -16.68 -11.23
C LEU A 73 -3.94 -16.35 -12.37
N THR A 74 -2.63 -16.28 -12.11
CA THR A 74 -1.62 -16.00 -13.12
C THR A 74 -1.36 -17.23 -13.98
N THR A 75 -1.24 -18.40 -13.35
CA THR A 75 -0.95 -19.67 -14.05
C THR A 75 -2.20 -20.53 -14.29
N GLY A 76 -3.29 -20.26 -13.56
CA GLY A 76 -4.48 -21.11 -13.52
C GLY A 76 -4.33 -22.35 -12.64
N GLN A 77 -3.15 -22.58 -12.07
CA GLN A 77 -2.85 -23.77 -11.27
C GLN A 77 -3.66 -23.79 -9.97
N THR A 78 -4.08 -24.98 -9.56
CA THR A 78 -4.85 -25.19 -8.33
C THR A 78 -4.08 -26.09 -7.37
N TYR A 79 -4.23 -25.81 -6.09
CA TYR A 79 -3.59 -26.49 -4.98
C TYR A 79 -4.68 -26.93 -4.01
N THR A 80 -4.88 -28.25 -3.91
CA THR A 80 -5.88 -28.87 -3.05
C THR A 80 -5.23 -30.00 -2.26
N ASN A 81 -5.67 -30.19 -1.02
CA ASN A 81 -5.16 -31.22 -0.12
C ASN A 81 -3.62 -31.19 0.07
N VAL A 82 -3.02 -30.01 -0.05
CA VAL A 82 -1.60 -29.76 0.20
C VAL A 82 -1.52 -28.78 1.35
N ASN A 83 -1.22 -29.24 2.56
CA ASN A 83 -1.18 -28.38 3.76
C ASN A 83 -0.33 -27.11 3.55
N GLU A 84 0.75 -27.25 2.78
CA GLU A 84 1.66 -26.19 2.40
C GLU A 84 2.01 -26.30 0.91
N VAL A 85 2.22 -25.15 0.26
CA VAL A 85 2.76 -25.07 -1.10
C VAL A 85 3.66 -23.86 -1.27
N SER A 86 4.70 -24.01 -2.08
CA SER A 86 5.63 -22.94 -2.45
C SER A 86 5.60 -22.68 -3.96
N ILE A 87 5.39 -21.44 -4.35
CA ILE A 87 5.28 -20.98 -5.73
C ILE A 87 6.46 -20.06 -6.03
N GLY A 88 7.42 -20.53 -6.82
CA GLY A 88 8.69 -19.84 -7.10
C GLY A 88 8.77 -19.24 -8.50
N GLY A 89 9.89 -18.53 -8.76
CA GLY A 89 10.18 -17.94 -10.07
C GLY A 89 9.46 -16.61 -10.33
N LEU A 90 8.97 -15.97 -9.26
CA LEU A 90 8.17 -14.75 -9.32
C LEU A 90 9.05 -13.52 -9.44
N ASP A 91 8.60 -12.52 -10.21
CA ASP A 91 9.35 -11.30 -10.47
C ASP A 91 9.15 -10.26 -9.36
N ALA A 92 10.20 -9.49 -9.09
CA ALA A 92 10.14 -8.32 -8.21
C ALA A 92 9.15 -7.27 -8.71
N GLY A 93 8.52 -6.53 -7.78
CA GLY A 93 7.64 -5.41 -8.08
C GLY A 93 6.29 -5.78 -8.71
N LYS A 94 5.95 -7.07 -8.79
CA LYS A 94 4.67 -7.56 -9.31
C LYS A 94 3.73 -7.97 -8.18
N THR A 95 2.43 -7.88 -8.46
CA THR A 95 1.37 -8.40 -7.60
C THR A 95 0.80 -9.68 -8.20
N TYR A 96 0.79 -10.74 -7.38
CA TYR A 96 0.21 -12.04 -7.73
C TYR A 96 -1.13 -12.22 -7.01
N SER A 97 -2.11 -12.74 -7.75
CA SER A 97 -3.49 -12.84 -7.28
C SER A 97 -3.90 -14.30 -7.14
N PHE A 98 -4.48 -14.63 -5.99
CA PHE A 98 -4.93 -15.97 -5.68
C PHE A 98 -6.37 -15.94 -5.20
N ILE A 99 -7.11 -17.00 -5.52
CA ILE A 99 -8.48 -17.19 -5.05
C ILE A 99 -8.57 -18.48 -4.25
N VAL A 100 -9.17 -18.39 -3.07
CA VAL A 100 -9.53 -19.54 -2.26
C VAL A 100 -10.99 -19.89 -2.52
N ARG A 101 -11.26 -21.12 -2.98
CA ARG A 101 -12.61 -21.64 -3.21
C ARG A 101 -12.91 -22.85 -2.34
N VAL A 102 -14.18 -23.22 -2.30
CA VAL A 102 -14.64 -24.47 -1.67
C VAL A 102 -14.13 -25.68 -2.46
N SER A 103 -13.60 -26.67 -1.75
CA SER A 103 -13.25 -28.00 -2.29
C SER A 103 -14.50 -28.89 -2.37
N SER A 104 -14.49 -29.88 -3.26
CA SER A 104 -15.52 -30.93 -3.31
C SER A 104 -15.52 -31.87 -2.09
N THR A 105 -14.58 -31.69 -1.16
CA THR A 105 -14.45 -32.51 0.04
C THR A 105 -15.61 -32.28 1.03
N PRO A 106 -16.29 -33.34 1.52
CA PRO A 106 -17.39 -33.26 2.48
C PRO A 106 -17.02 -32.50 3.76
N VAL A 107 -17.77 -31.45 4.11
CA VAL A 107 -17.47 -30.52 5.23
C VAL A 107 -18.05 -30.99 6.57
N SER A 108 -19.05 -31.86 6.54
CA SER A 108 -19.74 -32.40 7.71
C SER A 108 -20.08 -33.88 7.56
N THR A 109 -20.00 -34.60 8.68
CA THR A 109 -20.70 -35.85 8.91
C THR A 109 -21.85 -35.53 9.85
N TYR A 110 -23.04 -36.03 9.55
CA TYR A 110 -24.14 -36.03 10.51
C TYR A 110 -24.53 -37.47 10.83
N THR A 111 -24.75 -37.70 12.12
CA THR A 111 -25.27 -38.96 12.63
C THR A 111 -26.78 -38.86 12.69
N TYR A 112 -27.46 -39.83 12.11
CA TYR A 112 -28.89 -39.99 12.31
C TYR A 112 -29.17 -41.41 12.79
N LYS A 113 -30.25 -41.54 13.56
CA LYS A 113 -30.74 -42.83 14.05
C LYS A 113 -31.75 -43.37 13.06
N GLU A 114 -31.50 -44.57 12.57
CA GLU A 114 -32.40 -45.28 11.67
C GLU A 114 -32.89 -46.54 12.36
N TYR A 115 -34.17 -46.85 12.23
CA TYR A 115 -34.75 -48.05 12.82
C TYR A 115 -34.83 -49.13 11.74
N ILE A 116 -34.02 -50.18 11.88
CA ILE A 116 -33.97 -51.31 10.94
C ILE A 116 -34.11 -52.59 11.76
N ASP A 117 -35.05 -53.45 11.37
CA ASP A 117 -35.27 -54.78 11.96
C ASP A 117 -35.35 -54.80 13.50
N GLY A 118 -36.09 -53.86 14.08
CA GLY A 118 -36.31 -53.81 15.53
C GLY A 118 -35.22 -53.09 16.33
N THR A 119 -34.19 -52.57 15.67
CA THR A 119 -33.01 -51.96 16.31
C THR A 119 -32.74 -50.56 15.77
N TRP A 120 -32.37 -49.64 16.66
CA TRP A 120 -31.85 -48.33 16.26
C TRP A 120 -30.38 -48.45 15.90
N ILE A 121 -30.03 -48.18 14.64
CA ILE A 121 -28.65 -48.07 14.17
C ILE A 121 -28.28 -46.60 14.01
N GLU A 122 -27.08 -46.22 14.48
CA GLU A 122 -26.49 -44.92 14.18
C GLU A 122 -25.64 -45.05 12.92
N ARG A 123 -25.99 -44.28 11.87
CA ARG A 123 -25.17 -44.19 10.66
C ARG A 123 -24.58 -42.80 10.53
N GLU A 124 -23.28 -42.75 10.23
CA GLU A 124 -22.62 -41.52 9.79
C GLU A 124 -22.85 -41.35 8.30
N TYR A 125 -23.57 -40.30 7.92
CA TYR A 125 -23.63 -39.87 6.54
C TYR A 125 -22.62 -38.75 6.34
N SER A 126 -21.63 -39.01 5.49
CA SER A 126 -20.73 -37.96 5.02
C SER A 126 -21.53 -37.12 4.03
N SER A 127 -21.88 -35.93 4.46
CA SER A 127 -22.70 -35.05 3.67
C SER A 127 -21.86 -34.59 2.47
N VAL A 128 -22.08 -35.16 1.28
CA VAL A 128 -21.55 -34.66 0.01
C VAL A 128 -22.24 -33.31 -0.24
N PHE A 129 -21.81 -32.29 0.49
CA PHE A 129 -22.46 -30.98 0.65
C PHE A 129 -21.63 -29.86 0.04
N ALA A 130 -20.55 -30.22 -0.66
CA ALA A 130 -19.86 -29.26 -1.51
C ALA A 130 -20.71 -28.88 -2.73
N ASP A 131 -21.62 -29.74 -3.23
CA ASP A 131 -22.36 -29.50 -4.48
C ASP A 131 -23.14 -28.17 -4.51
N ARG A 132 -23.60 -27.64 -3.36
CA ARG A 132 -24.29 -26.32 -3.33
C ARG A 132 -23.39 -25.12 -3.07
N CYS A 133 -22.22 -25.35 -2.49
CA CYS A 133 -21.22 -24.32 -2.22
C CYS A 133 -20.04 -24.44 -3.19
N GLU A 134 -20.14 -25.31 -4.19
CA GLU A 134 -19.05 -25.69 -5.06
C GLU A 134 -18.59 -24.46 -5.82
N ASN A 135 -17.28 -24.31 -5.96
CA ASN A 135 -16.68 -23.17 -6.66
C ASN A 135 -17.04 -21.80 -6.05
N THR A 136 -17.65 -21.75 -4.85
CA THR A 136 -17.88 -20.50 -4.15
C THR A 136 -16.55 -19.88 -3.76
N GLU A 137 -16.38 -18.62 -4.11
CA GLU A 137 -15.23 -17.83 -3.69
C GLU A 137 -15.33 -17.47 -2.20
N LEU A 138 -14.31 -17.87 -1.44
CA LEU A 138 -14.25 -17.64 0.01
C LEU A 138 -13.37 -16.43 0.36
N LYS A 139 -12.26 -16.25 -0.35
CA LYS A 139 -11.23 -15.24 -0.07
C LYS A 139 -10.40 -14.96 -1.32
N LYS A 140 -10.03 -13.69 -1.55
CA LYS A 140 -8.97 -13.31 -2.47
C LYS A 140 -7.71 -12.95 -1.69
N ILE A 141 -6.55 -13.40 -2.17
CA ILE A 141 -5.25 -13.07 -1.59
C ILE A 141 -4.44 -12.35 -2.67
N TYR A 142 -3.95 -11.17 -2.33
CA TYR A 142 -3.07 -10.37 -3.19
C TYR A 142 -1.71 -10.28 -2.53
N VAL A 143 -0.68 -10.78 -3.22
CA VAL A 143 0.70 -10.74 -2.73
C VAL A 143 1.49 -9.79 -3.61
N THR A 144 1.77 -8.59 -3.10
CA THR A 144 2.61 -7.60 -3.76
C THR A 144 4.05 -7.79 -3.30
N LEU A 145 4.92 -8.17 -4.24
CA LEU A 145 6.34 -8.36 -3.98
C LEU A 145 7.08 -7.03 -4.12
N PRO A 146 8.11 -6.78 -3.29
CA PRO A 146 8.85 -5.53 -3.35
C PRO A 146 9.57 -5.38 -4.69
N SER A 147 9.69 -4.14 -5.15
CA SER A 147 10.54 -3.81 -6.30
C SER A 147 12.00 -3.98 -5.92
N TYR A 148 12.82 -4.38 -6.89
CA TYR A 148 14.25 -4.58 -6.67
C TYR A 148 15.04 -3.51 -7.42
N ASN A 149 15.89 -2.80 -6.69
CA ASN A 149 16.87 -1.87 -7.23
C ASN A 149 18.15 -2.64 -7.58
N PRO A 150 18.53 -2.79 -8.85
CA PRO A 150 19.75 -3.51 -9.24
C PRO A 150 21.05 -2.74 -8.94
N TYR A 151 20.95 -1.45 -8.59
CA TYR A 151 22.08 -0.54 -8.40
C TYR A 151 22.34 -0.20 -6.93
N TYR A 152 21.59 -0.80 -6.00
CA TYR A 152 21.70 -0.54 -4.55
C TYR A 152 23.10 -0.75 -3.98
N ASN A 153 23.90 -1.62 -4.61
CA ASN A 153 25.26 -1.98 -4.19
C ASN A 153 26.36 -1.27 -5.00
N LEU A 154 26.01 -0.29 -5.82
CA LEU A 154 27.02 0.50 -6.53
C LEU A 154 27.79 1.39 -5.54
N PRO A 155 29.10 1.64 -5.75
CA PRO A 155 29.91 2.50 -4.88
C PRO A 155 29.36 3.93 -4.72
N VAL A 156 28.56 4.38 -5.69
CA VAL A 156 27.87 5.68 -5.61
C VAL A 156 26.92 5.75 -4.42
N CYS A 157 26.45 4.63 -3.89
CA CYS A 157 25.58 4.52 -2.72
C CYS A 157 26.33 4.39 -1.38
N ASP A 158 27.65 4.27 -1.37
CA ASP A 158 28.43 4.16 -0.13
C ASP A 158 28.22 5.40 0.74
N GLY A 159 27.87 5.20 2.02
CA GLY A 159 27.59 6.26 3.00
C GLY A 159 26.25 6.98 2.79
N LEU A 160 25.35 6.40 2.00
CA LEU A 160 23.98 6.88 1.76
C LEU A 160 22.94 5.83 2.17
N GLU A 161 23.16 5.20 3.32
CA GLU A 161 22.30 4.12 3.83
C GLU A 161 20.87 4.58 4.16
N ASP A 162 20.64 5.89 4.25
CA ASP A 162 19.33 6.52 4.50
C ASP A 162 18.72 7.17 3.25
N TYR A 163 19.42 7.14 2.10
CA TYR A 163 18.87 7.71 0.87
C TYR A 163 18.00 6.68 0.14
N ASP A 164 16.72 6.97 0.00
CA ASP A 164 15.72 6.04 -0.59
C ASP A 164 16.15 5.40 -1.92
N MET A 165 16.83 6.15 -2.81
CA MET A 165 17.29 5.58 -4.08
C MET A 165 18.36 4.49 -3.91
N CYS A 166 19.11 4.50 -2.81
CA CYS A 166 20.12 3.49 -2.53
C CYS A 166 19.56 2.27 -1.78
N PHE A 167 18.26 2.24 -1.48
CA PHE A 167 17.64 1.09 -0.85
C PHE A 167 17.46 -0.06 -1.85
N LYS A 168 17.69 -1.29 -1.38
CA LYS A 168 17.49 -2.52 -2.17
C LYS A 168 16.05 -2.66 -2.67
N TRP A 169 15.07 -2.33 -1.84
CA TRP A 169 13.65 -2.55 -2.11
C TRP A 169 12.93 -1.31 -2.65
N GLN A 170 13.63 -0.50 -3.44
CA GLN A 170 13.08 0.71 -4.03
C GLN A 170 12.75 0.51 -5.51
N LYS A 171 11.60 1.04 -5.93
CA LYS A 171 11.22 1.05 -7.34
C LYS A 171 11.86 2.25 -8.05
N HIS A 172 12.56 2.00 -9.15
CA HIS A 172 12.90 2.99 -10.17
C HIS A 172 13.04 2.33 -11.53
N GLU A 173 12.95 3.12 -12.59
CA GLU A 173 13.07 2.66 -13.99
C GLU A 173 14.29 3.30 -14.70
N LEU A 174 15.17 3.95 -13.92
CA LEU A 174 16.37 4.64 -14.40
C LEU A 174 17.38 3.70 -15.05
N SER A 175 18.08 4.20 -16.07
CA SER A 175 19.33 3.59 -16.52
C SER A 175 20.41 3.69 -15.43
N LYS A 176 21.49 2.93 -15.58
CA LYS A 176 22.61 2.98 -14.64
C LYS A 176 23.22 4.39 -14.59
N GLU A 177 23.41 5.01 -15.76
CA GLU A 177 24.00 6.34 -15.88
C GLU A 177 23.12 7.43 -15.26
N GLU A 178 21.80 7.33 -15.46
CA GLU A 178 20.83 8.23 -14.85
C GLU A 178 20.79 8.08 -13.34
N PHE A 179 20.81 6.84 -12.86
CA PHE A 179 20.87 6.53 -11.42
C PHE A 179 22.12 7.13 -10.77
N GLU A 180 23.31 6.84 -11.33
CA GLU A 180 24.57 7.36 -10.80
C GLU A 180 24.59 8.90 -10.80
N SER A 181 24.09 9.53 -11.87
CA SER A 181 24.00 10.99 -11.96
C SER A 181 23.15 11.58 -10.83
N GLN A 182 21.96 11.03 -10.58
CA GLN A 182 21.05 11.51 -9.55
C GLN A 182 21.63 11.33 -8.13
N VAL A 183 22.24 10.19 -7.85
CA VAL A 183 22.88 9.93 -6.55
C VAL A 183 24.08 10.85 -6.33
N MET A 184 24.89 11.11 -7.36
CA MET A 184 26.00 12.06 -7.28
C MET A 184 25.51 13.50 -7.06
N GLU A 185 24.43 13.92 -7.71
CA GLU A 185 23.82 15.23 -7.47
C GLU A 185 23.36 15.37 -6.01
N TYR A 186 22.73 14.32 -5.46
CA TYR A 186 22.34 14.28 -4.06
C TYR A 186 23.55 14.39 -3.11
N LYS A 187 24.63 13.64 -3.36
CA LYS A 187 25.89 13.74 -2.59
C LYS A 187 26.44 15.17 -2.59
N LYS A 188 26.45 15.83 -3.76
CA LYS A 188 26.92 17.22 -3.87
C LYS A 188 26.07 18.17 -3.01
N LYS A 189 24.74 18.03 -3.04
CA LYS A 189 23.84 18.85 -2.20
C LYS A 189 24.11 18.66 -0.71
N GLN A 190 24.32 17.43 -0.25
CA GLN A 190 24.67 17.15 1.14
C GLN A 190 26.00 17.78 1.58
N VAL A 191 27.01 17.78 0.71
CA VAL A 191 28.30 18.44 1.00
C VAL A 191 28.13 19.95 1.15
N VAL A 192 27.37 20.58 0.24
CA VAL A 192 27.10 22.02 0.30
C VAL A 192 26.33 22.40 1.57
N GLU A 193 25.29 21.63 1.91
CA GLU A 193 24.48 21.89 3.11
C GLU A 193 25.29 21.72 4.41
N LYS A 194 26.17 20.70 4.47
CA LYS A 194 27.09 20.53 5.61
C LYS A 194 28.05 21.71 5.71
N GLN A 195 28.66 22.14 4.62
CA GLN A 195 29.55 23.31 4.61
C GLN A 195 28.85 24.61 5.01
N GLU A 196 27.57 24.78 4.68
CA GLU A 196 26.79 25.94 5.11
C GLU A 196 26.48 25.91 6.61
N LYS A 197 26.15 24.75 7.16
CA LYS A 197 25.88 24.55 8.59
C LYS A 197 27.14 24.63 9.47
N GLU A 198 28.31 24.33 8.90
CA GLU A 198 29.59 24.36 9.60
C GLU A 198 30.27 25.74 9.56
N LYS A 199 29.73 26.72 8.82
CA LYS A 199 30.21 28.09 8.90
C LYS A 199 30.08 28.56 10.36
N PRO A 200 31.18 29.07 10.96
CA PRO A 200 31.13 29.54 12.33
C PRO A 200 30.04 30.60 12.46
N GLU A 201 29.20 30.48 13.48
CA GLU A 201 28.24 31.54 13.79
C GLU A 201 29.01 32.87 13.91
N PRO A 202 28.53 33.95 13.28
CA PRO A 202 29.24 35.20 13.30
C PRO A 202 29.41 35.63 14.75
N THR A 203 30.65 35.90 15.14
CA THR A 203 30.99 36.40 16.46
C THR A 203 30.26 37.71 16.75
N LEU A 204 30.10 38.08 18.03
CA LEU A 204 29.44 39.34 18.42
C LEU A 204 30.02 40.56 17.66
N LEU A 205 31.33 40.56 17.40
CA LEU A 205 32.00 41.63 16.66
C LEU A 205 31.62 41.61 15.17
N GLU A 206 31.55 40.44 14.54
CA GLU A 206 31.12 40.28 13.14
C GLU A 206 29.64 40.66 12.94
N GLN A 207 28.77 40.36 13.91
CA GLN A 207 27.38 40.80 13.90
C GLN A 207 27.26 42.32 13.95
N VAL A 208 28.06 42.99 14.80
CA VAL A 208 28.10 44.46 14.89
C VAL A 208 28.64 45.07 13.60
N ILE A 209 29.64 44.46 12.96
CA ILE A 209 30.19 44.91 11.66
C ILE A 209 29.15 44.75 10.53
N LEU A 210 28.40 43.64 10.51
CA LEU A 210 27.32 43.42 9.56
C LEU A 210 26.21 44.47 9.71
N LEU A 211 25.79 44.76 10.95
CA LEU A 211 24.83 45.83 11.22
C LEU A 211 25.36 47.20 10.79
N TYR A 212 26.64 47.50 11.07
CA TYR A 212 27.24 48.77 10.68
C TYR A 212 27.34 48.92 9.17
N THR A 213 27.75 47.88 8.43
CA THR A 213 27.84 47.94 6.96
C THR A 213 26.46 47.98 6.29
N GLN A 214 25.47 47.29 6.83
CA GLN A 214 24.09 47.34 6.32
C GLN A 214 23.41 48.69 6.58
N TYR A 215 23.78 49.41 7.64
CA TYR A 215 23.11 50.64 8.07
C TYR A 215 24.00 51.88 8.13
N TYR A 216 25.17 51.87 7.47
CA TYR A 216 26.16 52.97 7.55
C TYR A 216 25.64 54.33 7.04
N TYR A 217 24.62 54.32 6.17
CA TYR A 217 24.00 55.53 5.64
C TYR A 217 23.20 56.31 6.70
N ILE A 218 22.75 55.64 7.78
CA ILE A 218 22.01 56.29 8.88
C ILE A 218 22.90 57.30 9.64
N PRO A 219 24.08 56.91 10.18
CA PRO A 219 24.97 57.88 10.82
C PRO A 219 25.52 58.91 9.82
N LEU A 220 25.79 58.52 8.57
CA LEU A 220 26.23 59.46 7.53
C LEU A 220 25.18 60.56 7.29
N ALA A 221 23.90 60.20 7.19
CA ALA A 221 22.81 61.16 7.01
C ALA A 221 22.68 62.10 8.21
N LEU A 222 22.82 61.58 9.44
CA LEU A 222 22.83 62.39 10.66
C LEU A 222 23.98 63.41 10.67
N ILE A 223 25.19 63.01 10.25
CA ILE A 223 26.34 63.91 10.15
C ILE A 223 26.08 65.03 9.14
N ILE A 224 25.55 64.69 7.96
CA ILE A 224 25.22 65.69 6.93
C ILE A 224 24.19 66.70 7.46
N ILE A 225 23.17 66.23 8.18
CA ILE A 225 22.15 67.09 8.80
C ILE A 225 22.79 68.03 9.83
N VAL A 226 23.63 67.51 10.72
CA VAL A 226 24.31 68.31 11.76
C VAL A 226 25.25 69.35 11.14
N CYS A 227 26.08 68.96 10.17
CA CYS A 227 26.94 69.88 9.43
C CYS A 227 26.12 70.96 8.71
N GLY A 228 25.00 70.60 8.10
CA GLY A 228 24.08 71.55 7.47
C GLY A 228 23.51 72.56 8.47
N ILE A 229 23.11 72.11 9.66
CA ILE A 229 22.62 72.98 10.74
C ILE A 229 23.72 73.93 11.23
N LEU A 230 24.96 73.45 11.39
CA LEU A 230 26.09 74.26 11.84
C LEU A 230 26.45 75.36 10.83
N ILE A 231 26.58 75.00 9.54
CA ILE A 231 26.84 75.95 8.45
C ILE A 231 25.71 76.98 8.34
N TYR A 232 24.45 76.52 8.46
CA TYR A 232 23.29 77.41 8.46
C TYR A 232 23.32 78.42 9.62
N ARG A 233 23.71 77.98 10.83
CA ARG A 233 23.87 78.86 11.99
C ARG A 233 24.96 79.91 11.78
N GLU A 234 26.12 79.51 11.25
CA GLU A 234 27.23 80.42 10.98
C GLU A 234 26.85 81.48 9.95
N LYS A 235 26.26 81.07 8.82
CA LYS A 235 25.77 81.99 7.78
C LYS A 235 24.65 82.91 8.26
N ARG A 236 23.78 82.44 9.17
CA ARG A 236 22.76 83.28 9.82
C ARG A 236 23.42 84.33 10.72
N ASN A 237 24.45 83.96 11.46
CA ASN A 237 25.18 84.86 12.35
C ASN A 237 25.95 85.93 11.55
N GLU A 238 26.61 85.55 10.45
CA GLU A 238 27.26 86.50 9.52
C GLU A 238 26.29 87.53 8.93
N LYS A 239 25.08 87.09 8.55
CA LYS A 239 24.01 87.99 8.08
C LYS A 239 23.50 88.97 9.14
N MET A 240 23.71 88.70 10.43
CA MET A 240 23.36 89.62 11.51
C MET A 240 24.54 90.49 11.96
N SER A 241 25.79 90.11 11.66
CA SER A 241 27.00 90.89 11.98
C SER A 241 27.52 91.76 10.83
N GLY A 242 27.04 91.57 9.59
CA GLY A 242 27.28 92.46 8.45
C GLY A 242 26.24 93.57 8.36
N TRP A 243 26.43 94.62 9.17
CA TRP A 243 26.07 96.00 8.83
C TRP A 243 27.29 96.66 8.17
#